data_AF-A0A7J6Q0P7-F1
#
_entry.id   AF-A0A7J6Q0P7-F1
#
_cell.length_a   1.000
_cell.length_b   1.000
_cell.length_c   1.000
_cell.angle_alpha   90.00
_cell.angle_beta   90.00
_cell.angle_gamma   90.00
#
_symmetry.space_group_name_H-M   'P 1'
#
loop_
_entity.id
_entity.type
_entity.pdbx_description
1 polymer ?
#
loop_
_entity_poly.entity_id
_entity_poly.type
_entity_poly.pdbx_seq_one_letter_code
_entity_poly.pdbx_strand_id
1 'polypeptide(L)'
;VQTRLKMDPASHLMWSVSSDGLVQLWASVGGGLVVVVVRSFSPDTMLTETGKYVDFGDIQVHEILKDAVEKNILPGTGVSPQEFWSYLEKLLAEFSDENAALLAHRDELQAAIDEWYRDGCKEDQEKFLKRIGYLVEPPATKTTISTRNVDPEMSLLAGPQLVVPVDNARYALNAANARWGSLFDAVYGFDVVPGHPRPGGYDPSRGLAVLEFAFKQLDSILPLVDAKWSELASIWVDSRGQLVATTTKRKSTGLESPSAFIGYRGNASKGDLLFVHNGLHILTKIHRNSPVGKQNSMGLADVVLEAALTAIMDCEDSVAAVDAEDKAKVYSNWAGLMRGNLETTFKKGGKSVTRRLNSDMNFRKAGGEGILTLTGRVVALVRNVGIHMKTDAVL
;
A
#
# COMPACT_ATOMS: atom_id res chain seq x y z
N VAL A 1 -26.97 32.52 23.46
CA VAL A 1 -25.63 32.85 22.94
C VAL A 1 -25.81 33.80 21.76
N GLN A 2 -25.37 35.06 21.84
CA GLN A 2 -25.48 36.01 20.74
C GLN A 2 -24.48 35.64 19.64
N THR A 3 -24.91 34.89 18.63
CA THR A 3 -24.11 34.65 17.42
C THR A 3 -24.17 35.90 16.54
N ARG A 4 -23.04 36.60 16.36
CA ARG A 4 -22.94 37.67 15.35
C ARG A 4 -22.72 37.02 13.98
N LEU A 5 -23.78 36.96 13.17
CA LEU A 5 -23.68 36.59 11.76
C LEU A 5 -23.01 37.75 11.00
N LYS A 6 -21.93 37.45 10.29
CA LYS A 6 -21.32 38.36 9.32
C LYS A 6 -21.36 37.71 7.94
N MET A 7 -21.77 38.49 6.96
CA MET A 7 -21.87 38.08 5.56
C MET A 7 -20.85 38.88 4.76
N ASP A 8 -20.02 38.20 3.97
CA ASP A 8 -19.20 38.82 2.95
C ASP A 8 -19.99 38.82 1.63
N PRO A 9 -20.40 39.99 1.10
CA PRO A 9 -21.22 40.07 -0.11
C PRO A 9 -20.51 39.52 -1.36
N ALA A 10 -19.19 39.40 -1.35
CA ALA A 10 -18.40 39.01 -2.53
C ALA A 10 -18.23 37.49 -2.70
N SER A 11 -18.44 36.68 -1.65
CA SER A 11 -17.95 35.29 -1.62
C SER A 11 -19.02 34.21 -1.34
N HIS A 12 -20.30 34.58 -1.19
CA HIS A 12 -21.39 33.66 -0.78
C HIS A 12 -21.07 32.84 0.49
N LEU A 13 -20.12 33.31 1.30
CA LEU A 13 -19.72 32.73 2.56
C LEU A 13 -20.42 33.46 3.71
N MET A 14 -21.12 32.70 4.54
CA MET A 14 -21.60 33.17 5.84
C MET A 14 -20.76 32.49 6.91
N TRP A 15 -20.52 33.19 8.01
CA TRP A 15 -19.92 32.54 9.17
C TRP A 15 -20.50 33.09 10.47
N SER A 16 -20.41 32.29 11.51
CA SER A 16 -20.75 32.68 12.88
C SER A 16 -19.70 32.17 13.84
N VAL A 17 -19.51 32.91 14.93
CA VAL A 17 -18.69 32.48 16.06
C VAL A 17 -19.58 32.48 17.29
N SER A 18 -19.66 31.33 17.94
CA SER A 18 -20.34 31.18 19.21
C SER A 18 -19.46 31.70 20.35
N SER A 19 -20.07 31.97 21.51
CA SER A 19 -19.34 32.45 22.70
C SER A 19 -18.32 31.45 23.24
N ASP A 20 -18.38 30.18 22.86
CA ASP A 20 -17.45 29.10 23.20
C ASP A 20 -16.39 28.83 22.10
N GLY A 21 -16.20 29.76 21.15
CA GLY A 21 -15.08 29.70 20.18
C GLY A 21 -15.31 28.76 18.99
N LEU A 22 -16.55 28.31 18.78
CA LEU A 22 -16.90 27.47 17.63
C LEU A 22 -17.23 28.38 16.44
N VAL A 23 -16.45 28.23 15.37
CA VAL A 23 -16.63 28.94 14.10
C VAL A 23 -17.40 28.04 13.14
N GLN A 24 -18.60 28.47 12.74
CA GLN A 24 -19.35 27.81 11.68
C GLN A 24 -19.19 28.61 10.40
N LEU A 25 -18.71 27.97 9.34
CA LEU A 25 -18.61 28.52 7.99
C LEU A 25 -19.63 27.82 7.10
N TRP A 26 -20.43 28.61 6.40
CA TRP A 26 -21.42 28.16 5.43
C TRP A 26 -21.04 28.70 4.07
N ALA A 27 -20.87 27.81 3.09
CA ALA A 27 -20.65 28.17 1.70
C ALA A 27 -21.72 27.52 0.82
N SER A 28 -22.30 28.28 -0.11
CA SER A 28 -23.14 27.72 -1.16
C SER A 28 -22.27 27.36 -2.37
N VAL A 29 -22.19 26.07 -2.68
CA VAL A 29 -21.45 25.57 -3.86
C VAL A 29 -22.39 24.69 -4.68
N GLY A 30 -22.66 25.08 -5.92
CA GLY A 30 -23.43 24.25 -6.87
C GLY A 30 -24.87 23.91 -6.45
N GLY A 31 -25.53 24.78 -5.69
CA GLY A 31 -26.91 24.56 -5.22
C GLY A 31 -27.04 23.71 -3.95
N GLY A 32 -25.93 23.24 -3.37
CA GLY A 32 -25.87 22.63 -2.04
C GLY A 32 -25.27 23.58 -0.99
N LEU A 33 -25.70 23.44 0.26
CA LEU A 33 -25.11 24.13 1.41
C LEU A 33 -24.03 23.23 2.03
N VAL A 34 -22.79 23.68 2.03
CA VAL A 34 -21.68 23.03 2.75
C VAL A 34 -21.47 23.76 4.07
N VAL A 35 -21.50 23.02 5.17
CA VAL A 35 -21.23 23.54 6.52
C VAL A 35 -19.89 22.99 6.98
N VAL A 36 -18.93 23.87 7.24
CA VAL A 36 -17.64 23.52 7.86
C VAL A 36 -17.67 24.06 9.29
N VAL A 37 -17.58 23.17 10.26
CA VAL A 37 -17.47 23.53 11.67
C VAL A 37 -16.00 23.47 12.06
N VAL A 38 -15.43 24.62 12.38
CA VAL A 38 -14.04 24.75 12.84
C VAL A 38 -14.07 25.26 14.26
N ARG A 39 -13.53 24.51 15.21
CA ARG A 39 -13.35 24.99 16.58
C ARG A 39 -11.96 25.60 16.67
N SER A 40 -11.84 26.84 17.16
CA SER A 40 -10.49 27.38 17.42
C SER A 40 -9.93 26.69 18.66
N PHE A 41 -8.79 26.03 18.54
CA PHE A 41 -8.11 25.40 19.66
C PHE A 41 -6.93 26.26 20.12
N SER A 42 -6.81 26.45 21.44
CA SER A 42 -5.55 26.88 22.05
C SER A 42 -4.61 25.66 22.06
N PRO A 43 -3.32 25.82 21.72
CA PRO A 43 -2.36 24.70 21.73
C PRO A 43 -2.24 23.97 23.08
N ASP A 44 -2.63 24.62 24.19
CA ASP A 44 -2.58 24.04 25.54
C ASP A 44 -3.85 23.26 25.94
N THR A 45 -4.87 23.21 25.09
CA THR A 45 -6.12 22.47 25.40
C THR A 45 -6.12 21.16 24.64
N MET A 46 -5.54 20.11 25.25
CA MET A 46 -5.84 18.74 24.85
C MET A 46 -7.35 18.56 24.96
N LEU A 47 -8.02 18.32 23.83
CA LEU A 47 -9.33 17.69 23.86
C LEU A 47 -9.13 16.39 24.61
N THR A 48 -9.66 16.26 25.82
CA THR A 48 -9.75 14.95 26.46
C THR A 48 -10.94 14.22 25.85
N GLU A 49 -10.67 13.01 25.37
CA GLU A 49 -11.60 12.11 24.71
C GLU A 49 -12.71 11.84 25.71
N THR A 50 -13.95 12.05 25.29
CA THR A 50 -15.09 11.73 26.14
C THR A 50 -15.22 10.22 26.21
N GLY A 51 -14.77 9.60 27.29
CA GLY A 51 -14.87 8.16 27.45
C GLY A 51 -14.35 7.65 28.79
N LYS A 52 -14.39 6.32 28.95
CA LYS A 52 -13.94 5.66 30.18
C LYS A 52 -12.47 5.28 30.05
N TYR A 53 -11.71 5.57 31.09
CA TYR A 53 -10.31 5.19 31.22
C TYR A 53 -10.16 4.09 32.26
N VAL A 54 -9.14 3.26 32.07
CA VAL A 54 -8.75 2.18 32.99
C VAL A 54 -7.30 2.40 33.39
N ASP A 55 -7.03 2.36 34.69
CA ASP A 55 -5.70 2.58 35.24
C ASP A 55 -4.82 1.33 35.10
N PHE A 56 -3.58 1.55 34.68
CA PHE A 56 -2.52 0.55 34.66
C PHE A 56 -1.24 1.16 35.23
N GLY A 57 -1.09 1.08 36.56
CA GLY A 57 0.01 1.76 37.24
C GLY A 57 -0.15 3.27 37.13
N ASP A 58 0.85 3.95 36.59
CA ASP A 58 0.89 5.41 36.43
C ASP A 58 0.25 5.92 35.11
N ILE A 59 -0.24 5.03 34.25
CA ILE A 59 -0.92 5.40 32.99
C ILE A 59 -2.42 5.12 33.04
N GLN A 60 -3.20 5.90 32.28
CA GLN A 60 -4.62 5.65 32.07
C GLN A 60 -4.90 5.36 30.60
N VAL A 61 -5.59 4.25 30.29
CA VAL A 61 -5.85 3.82 28.90
C VAL A 61 -7.34 3.89 28.59
N HIS A 62 -7.70 4.48 27.44
CA HIS A 62 -9.07 4.53 26.99
C HIS A 62 -9.65 3.11 26.76
N GLU A 63 -10.87 2.84 27.25
CA GLU A 63 -11.47 1.49 27.30
C GLU A 63 -11.56 0.83 25.91
N ILE A 64 -11.84 1.60 24.85
CA ILE A 64 -11.92 1.08 23.47
C ILE A 64 -10.55 0.58 23.00
N LEU A 65 -9.48 1.33 23.26
CA LEU A 65 -8.13 0.94 22.89
C LEU A 65 -7.69 -0.28 23.68
N LYS A 66 -7.95 -0.27 25.00
CA LYS A 66 -7.71 -1.43 25.87
C LYS A 66 -8.37 -2.69 25.30
N ASP A 67 -9.66 -2.61 25.00
CA ASP A 67 -10.42 -3.74 24.49
C ASP A 67 -9.93 -4.22 23.14
N ALA A 68 -9.57 -3.31 22.22
CA ALA A 68 -8.98 -3.68 20.95
C ALA A 68 -7.66 -4.44 21.13
N VAL A 69 -6.77 -3.96 22.01
CA VAL A 69 -5.50 -4.62 22.31
C VAL A 69 -5.74 -6.01 22.91
N GLU A 70 -6.52 -6.10 23.98
CA GLU A 70 -6.68 -7.35 24.73
C GLU A 70 -7.49 -8.42 23.98
N LYS A 71 -8.52 -8.02 23.23
CA LYS A 71 -9.44 -8.96 22.56
C LYS A 71 -9.02 -9.25 21.14
N ASN A 72 -8.41 -8.29 20.43
CA ASN A 72 -8.13 -8.43 19.00
C ASN A 72 -6.65 -8.60 18.67
N ILE A 73 -5.72 -8.11 19.51
CA ILE A 73 -4.28 -8.05 19.18
C ILE A 73 -3.48 -9.10 19.96
N LEU A 74 -3.58 -9.10 21.29
CA LEU A 74 -2.78 -9.97 22.16
C LEU A 74 -3.07 -11.48 22.02
N PRO A 75 -4.30 -11.96 21.73
CA PRO A 75 -4.57 -13.39 21.68
C PRO A 75 -3.70 -14.11 20.64
N GLY A 76 -2.94 -15.12 21.11
CA GLY A 76 -2.02 -15.91 20.28
C GLY A 76 -0.58 -15.39 20.21
N THR A 77 -0.29 -14.21 20.79
CA THR A 77 1.08 -13.64 20.81
C THR A 77 1.97 -14.24 21.90
N GLY A 78 1.37 -14.82 22.94
CA GLY A 78 2.09 -15.29 24.14
C GLY A 78 2.33 -14.20 25.19
N VAL A 79 1.86 -12.97 24.97
CA VAL A 79 1.96 -11.85 25.93
C VAL A 79 0.63 -11.67 26.64
N SER A 80 0.64 -11.64 27.97
CA SER A 80 -0.57 -11.36 28.76
C SER A 80 -0.92 -9.85 28.74
N PRO A 81 -2.20 -9.48 28.90
CA PRO A 81 -2.60 -8.08 29.05
C PRO A 81 -1.79 -7.33 30.11
N GLN A 82 -1.59 -7.94 31.28
CA GLN A 82 -0.87 -7.33 32.40
C GLN A 82 0.60 -7.03 32.03
N GLU A 83 1.27 -7.96 31.36
CA GLU A 83 2.64 -7.75 30.88
C GLU A 83 2.70 -6.63 29.85
N PHE A 84 1.78 -6.63 28.88
CA PHE A 84 1.74 -5.62 27.82
C PHE A 84 1.62 -4.20 28.39
N TRP A 85 0.63 -3.95 29.25
CA TRP A 85 0.41 -2.63 29.82
C TRP A 85 1.55 -2.19 30.74
N SER A 86 2.13 -3.10 31.53
CA SER A 86 3.30 -2.80 32.35
C SER A 86 4.54 -2.46 31.50
N TYR A 87 4.71 -3.08 30.33
CA TYR A 87 5.80 -2.69 29.42
C TYR A 87 5.54 -1.34 28.76
N LEU A 88 4.30 -1.04 28.37
CA LEU A 88 3.96 0.27 27.82
C LEU A 88 4.23 1.39 28.83
N GLU A 89 3.78 1.22 30.08
CA GLU A 89 4.05 2.15 31.19
C GLU A 89 5.56 2.42 31.33
N LYS A 90 6.39 1.37 31.39
CA LYS A 90 7.85 1.51 31.52
C LYS A 90 8.48 2.25 30.34
N LEU A 91 8.05 1.94 29.11
CA LEU A 91 8.57 2.61 27.91
C LEU A 91 8.18 4.09 27.89
N LEU A 92 6.95 4.42 28.31
CA LEU A 92 6.52 5.81 28.40
C LEU A 92 7.31 6.55 29.48
N ALA A 93 7.53 5.95 30.64
CA ALA A 93 8.35 6.55 31.70
C ALA A 93 9.81 6.77 31.27
N GLU A 94 10.38 5.85 30.48
CA GLU A 94 11.77 5.93 30.03
C GLU A 94 11.97 6.99 28.91
N PHE A 95 11.08 7.05 27.93
CA PHE A 95 11.32 7.80 26.69
C PHE A 95 10.51 9.10 26.52
N SER A 96 9.53 9.40 27.39
CA SER A 96 8.69 10.59 27.21
C SER A 96 9.47 11.91 27.33
N ASP A 97 10.36 12.02 28.30
CA ASP A 97 11.17 13.22 28.50
C ASP A 97 12.21 13.40 27.38
N GLU A 98 12.81 12.30 26.91
CA GLU A 98 13.74 12.34 25.77
C GLU A 98 13.02 12.81 24.50
N ASN A 99 11.83 12.28 24.20
CA ASN A 99 11.03 12.73 23.07
C ASN A 99 10.68 14.22 23.15
N ALA A 100 10.31 14.70 24.34
CA ALA A 100 10.02 16.12 24.55
C ALA A 100 11.27 17.00 24.32
N ALA A 101 12.43 16.56 24.82
CA ALA A 101 13.69 17.26 24.61
C ALA A 101 14.10 17.30 23.14
N LEU A 102 13.91 16.20 22.38
CA LEU A 102 14.18 16.16 20.94
C LEU A 102 13.28 17.11 20.15
N LEU A 103 12.01 17.28 20.54
CA LEU A 103 11.11 18.25 19.92
C LEU A 103 11.50 19.69 20.26
N ALA A 104 11.81 19.98 21.53
CA ALA A 104 12.30 21.29 21.95
C ALA A 104 13.58 21.67 21.19
N HIS A 105 14.48 20.72 20.95
CA HIS A 105 15.69 20.96 20.17
C HIS A 105 15.39 21.31 18.71
N ARG A 106 14.34 20.74 18.10
CA ARG A 106 13.89 21.15 16.76
C ARG A 106 13.40 22.60 16.75
N ASP A 107 12.66 23.00 17.78
CA ASP A 107 12.16 24.37 17.93
C ASP A 107 13.30 25.38 18.14
N GLU A 108 14.32 25.02 18.93
CA GLU A 108 15.54 25.82 19.12
C GLU A 108 16.29 26.04 17.80
N LEU A 109 16.51 24.96 17.03
CA LEU A 109 17.16 25.04 15.72
C LEU A 109 16.38 25.92 14.75
N GLN A 110 15.05 25.74 14.68
CA GLN A 110 14.19 26.55 13.81
C GLN A 110 14.17 28.02 14.22
N ALA A 111 14.07 28.32 15.53
CA ALA A 111 14.08 29.69 16.04
C ALA A 111 15.40 30.43 15.70
N ALA A 112 16.54 29.73 15.81
CA ALA A 112 17.83 30.27 15.41
C ALA A 112 17.89 30.56 13.90
N ILE A 113 17.36 29.66 13.06
CA ILE A 113 17.26 29.86 11.61
C ILE A 113 16.37 31.08 11.29
N ASP A 114 15.23 31.21 11.95
CA ASP A 114 14.31 32.33 11.76
C ASP A 114 14.92 33.67 12.19
N GLU A 115 15.69 33.69 13.29
CA GLU A 115 16.45 34.88 13.72
C GLU A 115 17.54 35.25 12.71
N TRP A 116 18.29 34.27 12.22
CA TRP A 116 19.33 34.50 11.22
C TRP A 116 18.80 35.13 9.93
N TYR A 117 17.63 34.68 9.45
CA TYR A 117 16.94 35.31 8.32
C TYR A 117 16.45 36.73 8.64
N ARG A 118 15.91 36.97 9.84
CA ARG A 118 15.47 38.32 10.28
C ARG A 118 16.63 39.31 10.36
N ASP A 119 17.82 38.83 10.74
CA ASP A 119 19.03 39.64 10.83
C ASP A 119 19.71 39.90 9.47
N GLY A 120 19.12 39.42 8.38
CA GLY A 120 19.55 39.69 7.01
C GLY A 120 20.67 38.78 6.52
N CYS A 121 20.86 37.59 7.11
CA CYS A 121 21.79 36.56 6.63
C CYS A 121 23.24 37.07 6.45
N LYS A 122 23.76 37.79 7.46
CA LYS A 122 25.06 38.51 7.37
C LYS A 122 26.29 37.62 7.24
N GLU A 123 26.15 36.33 7.53
CA GLU A 123 27.23 35.35 7.45
C GLU A 123 26.91 34.27 6.41
N ASP A 124 27.91 33.46 6.10
CA ASP A 124 27.74 32.30 5.23
C ASP A 124 26.80 31.25 5.86
N GLN A 125 25.84 30.77 5.07
CA GLN A 125 24.77 29.87 5.54
C GLN A 125 25.33 28.53 6.06
N GLU A 126 26.34 27.95 5.41
CA GLU A 126 26.90 26.68 5.85
C GLU A 126 27.62 26.84 7.19
N LYS A 127 28.40 27.93 7.33
CA LYS A 127 29.05 28.26 8.61
C LYS A 127 28.05 28.47 9.74
N PHE A 128 26.94 29.16 9.45
CA PHE A 128 25.85 29.35 10.40
C PHE A 128 25.26 28.01 10.85
N LEU A 129 24.84 27.17 9.90
CA LEU A 129 24.19 25.89 10.19
C LEU A 129 25.12 24.91 10.92
N LYS A 130 26.42 24.92 10.64
CA LYS A 130 27.42 24.17 11.43
C LYS A 130 27.56 24.71 12.84
N ARG A 131 27.58 26.04 13.02
CA ARG A 131 27.70 26.66 14.35
C ARG A 131 26.54 26.31 15.27
N ILE A 132 25.31 26.31 14.75
CA ILE A 132 24.12 25.96 15.56
C ILE A 132 23.94 24.44 15.72
N GLY A 133 24.82 23.62 15.15
CA GLY A 133 24.74 22.15 15.24
C GLY A 133 23.73 21.49 14.31
N TYR A 134 23.14 22.24 13.37
CA TYR A 134 22.21 21.67 12.38
C TYR A 134 22.96 20.78 11.36
N LEU A 135 24.09 21.27 10.84
CA LEU A 135 24.98 20.49 10.00
C LEU A 135 26.07 19.86 10.88
N VAL A 136 26.01 18.54 11.01
CA VAL A 136 27.01 17.76 11.74
C VAL A 136 28.03 17.14 10.78
N GLU A 137 29.26 16.98 11.26
CA GLU A 137 30.29 16.31 10.46
C GLU A 137 29.91 14.83 10.27
N PRO A 138 30.05 14.28 9.05
CA PRO A 138 29.79 12.88 8.82
C PRO A 138 30.77 12.02 9.63
N PRO A 139 30.40 10.77 9.98
CA PRO A 139 31.31 9.86 10.66
C PRO A 139 32.65 9.74 9.91
N ALA A 140 33.77 9.80 10.64
CA ALA A 140 35.11 9.74 10.05
C ALA A 140 35.41 8.40 9.35
N THR A 141 34.65 7.36 9.65
CA THR A 141 34.80 6.01 9.10
C THR A 141 33.61 5.65 8.21
N LYS A 142 33.88 4.84 7.18
CA LYS A 142 32.80 4.26 6.36
C LYS A 142 31.94 3.35 7.22
N THR A 143 30.64 3.61 7.22
CA THR A 143 29.63 2.77 7.87
C THR A 143 29.08 1.74 6.87
N THR A 144 28.99 0.49 7.30
CA THR A 144 28.33 -0.60 6.56
C THR A 144 27.14 -1.09 7.38
N ILE A 145 25.97 -1.26 6.76
CA ILE A 145 24.80 -1.82 7.43
C ILE A 145 25.01 -3.32 7.73
N SER A 146 24.49 -3.81 8.85
CA SER A 146 24.67 -5.20 9.31
C SER A 146 23.37 -5.99 9.42
N THR A 147 22.26 -5.46 8.91
CA THR A 147 20.92 -6.06 9.00
C THR A 147 20.89 -7.44 8.31
N ARG A 148 20.33 -8.42 9.00
CA ARG A 148 20.17 -9.81 8.52
C ARG A 148 18.70 -10.19 8.51
N ASN A 149 18.37 -11.33 7.91
CA ASN A 149 17.00 -11.87 7.85
C ASN A 149 16.01 -10.92 7.16
N VAL A 150 16.45 -10.30 6.06
CA VAL A 150 15.63 -9.40 5.25
C VAL A 150 15.04 -10.19 4.08
N ASP A 151 13.73 -10.06 3.85
CA ASP A 151 13.06 -10.72 2.74
C ASP A 151 13.67 -10.35 1.37
N PRO A 152 13.66 -11.25 0.37
CA PRO A 152 14.18 -10.99 -0.97
C PRO A 152 13.56 -9.75 -1.64
N GLU A 153 12.29 -9.48 -1.38
CA GLU A 153 11.53 -8.33 -1.89
C GLU A 153 12.13 -6.98 -1.46
N MET A 154 12.89 -6.95 -0.37
CA MET A 154 13.55 -5.75 0.16
C MET A 154 15.07 -5.75 -0.03
N SER A 155 15.67 -6.89 -0.34
CA SER A 155 17.14 -7.07 -0.32
C SER A 155 17.75 -7.48 -1.66
N LEU A 156 17.00 -8.19 -2.52
CA LEU A 156 17.52 -8.79 -3.75
C LEU A 156 16.71 -8.40 -4.99
N LEU A 157 15.48 -7.96 -4.82
CA LEU A 157 14.56 -7.65 -5.92
C LEU A 157 14.33 -6.14 -6.05
N ALA A 158 14.05 -5.71 -7.28
CA ALA A 158 13.57 -4.37 -7.57
C ALA A 158 12.15 -4.46 -8.11
N GLY A 159 11.21 -3.74 -7.49
CA GLY A 159 9.82 -3.72 -7.93
C GLY A 159 9.01 -2.63 -7.23
N PRO A 160 7.76 -2.42 -7.68
CA PRO A 160 6.85 -1.46 -7.07
C PRO A 160 6.62 -1.68 -5.57
N GLN A 161 6.53 -0.56 -4.84
CA GLN A 161 6.05 -0.49 -3.46
C GLN A 161 4.76 0.34 -3.42
N LEU A 162 3.72 -0.18 -2.78
CA LEU A 162 2.48 0.57 -2.53
C LEU A 162 2.54 1.27 -1.18
N VAL A 163 1.76 2.34 -1.02
CA VAL A 163 1.44 2.96 0.27
C VAL A 163 -0.08 3.05 0.36
N VAL A 164 -0.68 2.55 1.43
CA VAL A 164 -2.14 2.49 1.57
C VAL A 164 -2.59 2.82 2.99
N PRO A 165 -3.74 3.52 3.15
CA PRO A 165 -4.28 3.81 4.47
C PRO A 165 -4.80 2.53 5.11
N VAL A 166 -4.26 2.20 6.29
CA VAL A 166 -4.61 0.94 6.98
C VAL A 166 -5.99 1.01 7.63
N ASP A 167 -6.52 2.20 7.91
CA ASP A 167 -7.85 2.41 8.48
C ASP A 167 -8.97 1.93 7.51
N ASN A 168 -8.66 1.78 6.23
CA ASN A 168 -9.56 1.23 5.23
C ASN A 168 -9.21 -0.24 4.90
N ALA A 169 -9.88 -1.18 5.58
CA ALA A 169 -9.68 -2.61 5.40
C ALA A 169 -9.79 -3.08 3.93
N ARG A 170 -10.63 -2.45 3.11
CA ARG A 170 -10.75 -2.78 1.69
C ARG A 170 -9.52 -2.39 0.90
N TYR A 171 -8.93 -1.23 1.19
CA TYR A 171 -7.70 -0.78 0.52
C TYR A 171 -6.50 -1.60 1.00
N ALA A 172 -6.38 -1.83 2.30
CA ALA A 172 -5.37 -2.72 2.88
C ALA A 172 -5.39 -4.12 2.25
N LEU A 173 -6.57 -4.74 2.10
CA LEU A 173 -6.72 -6.04 1.42
C LEU A 173 -6.35 -6.00 -0.05
N ASN A 174 -6.64 -4.91 -0.75
CA ASN A 174 -6.27 -4.78 -2.16
C ASN A 174 -4.77 -4.70 -2.32
N ALA A 175 -4.11 -3.88 -1.49
CA ALA A 175 -2.65 -3.77 -1.48
C ALA A 175 -2.00 -5.11 -1.12
N ALA A 176 -2.48 -5.78 -0.07
CA ALA A 176 -1.94 -7.07 0.32
C ALA A 176 -2.01 -8.11 -0.82
N ASN A 177 -3.07 -8.05 -1.63
CA ASN A 177 -3.29 -8.93 -2.78
C ASN A 177 -2.71 -8.40 -4.10
N ALA A 178 -2.14 -7.19 -4.12
CA ALA A 178 -1.66 -6.52 -5.34
C ALA A 178 -0.33 -7.07 -5.86
N ARG A 179 0.25 -8.07 -5.18
CA ARG A 179 1.44 -8.76 -5.68
C ARG A 179 1.25 -9.34 -7.06
N TRP A 180 0.05 -9.82 -7.38
CA TRP A 180 -0.25 -10.42 -8.67
C TRP A 180 -1.37 -9.65 -9.36
N GLY A 181 -1.02 -8.91 -10.41
CA GLY A 181 -1.93 -8.04 -11.15
C GLY A 181 -2.15 -8.49 -12.58
N SER A 182 -3.40 -8.45 -13.06
CA SER A 182 -3.71 -8.65 -14.48
C SER A 182 -3.22 -7.45 -15.29
N LEU A 183 -2.30 -7.69 -16.23
CA LEU A 183 -1.86 -6.68 -17.20
C LEU A 183 -3.04 -6.28 -18.09
N PHE A 184 -3.92 -7.22 -18.44
CA PHE A 184 -5.02 -6.93 -19.34
C PHE A 184 -6.03 -6.00 -18.68
N ASP A 185 -6.41 -6.26 -17.42
CA ASP A 185 -7.30 -5.36 -16.68
C ASP A 185 -6.67 -3.96 -16.48
N ALA A 186 -5.36 -3.90 -16.19
CA ALA A 186 -4.64 -2.64 -16.02
C ALA A 186 -4.57 -1.82 -17.33
N VAL A 187 -4.29 -2.45 -18.47
CA VAL A 187 -4.20 -1.74 -19.75
C VAL A 187 -5.61 -1.42 -20.29
N TYR A 188 -6.58 -2.31 -20.07
CA TYR A 188 -7.97 -2.09 -20.50
C TYR A 188 -8.66 -1.00 -19.69
N GLY A 189 -8.44 -0.95 -18.37
CA GLY A 189 -9.11 -0.02 -17.47
C GLY A 189 -8.60 1.42 -17.50
N PHE A 190 -7.38 1.63 -18.01
CA PHE A 190 -6.69 2.92 -17.95
C PHE A 190 -6.25 3.42 -19.33
N ASP A 191 -5.60 4.58 -19.39
CA ASP A 191 -5.20 5.30 -20.59
C ASP A 191 -3.86 4.85 -21.20
N VAL A 192 -3.40 3.64 -20.86
CA VAL A 192 -2.17 3.03 -21.39
C VAL A 192 -2.24 2.81 -22.91
N VAL A 193 -3.44 2.53 -23.43
CA VAL A 193 -3.72 2.46 -24.88
C VAL A 193 -4.77 3.50 -25.26
N PRO A 194 -4.67 4.10 -26.46
CA PRO A 194 -5.60 5.15 -26.90
C PRO A 194 -7.08 4.76 -26.83
N GLY A 195 -7.92 5.74 -26.50
CA GLY A 195 -9.39 5.59 -26.42
C GLY A 195 -9.87 5.04 -25.07
N HIS A 196 -11.17 4.71 -25.00
CA HIS A 196 -11.85 4.20 -23.80
C HIS A 196 -12.78 3.03 -24.15
N PRO A 197 -13.07 2.12 -23.21
CA PRO A 197 -14.00 1.03 -23.46
C PRO A 197 -15.40 1.56 -23.74
N ARG A 198 -16.06 1.01 -24.77
CA ARG A 198 -17.48 1.33 -25.02
C ARG A 198 -18.37 0.84 -23.87
N PRO A 199 -19.45 1.56 -23.53
CA PRO A 199 -20.46 1.09 -22.57
C PRO A 199 -21.07 -0.25 -23.01
N GLY A 200 -21.55 -1.04 -22.06
CA GLY A 200 -22.28 -2.29 -22.35
C GLY A 200 -21.50 -3.60 -22.15
N GLY A 201 -20.29 -3.54 -21.58
CA GLY A 201 -19.52 -4.73 -21.18
C GLY A 201 -18.13 -4.77 -21.83
N TYR A 202 -17.71 -5.95 -22.27
CA TYR A 202 -16.43 -6.14 -22.95
C TYR A 202 -16.47 -5.54 -24.35
N ASP A 203 -15.51 -4.69 -24.68
CA ASP A 203 -15.31 -4.09 -26.00
C ASP A 203 -14.24 -4.89 -26.76
N PRO A 204 -14.62 -5.67 -27.79
CA PRO A 204 -13.68 -6.47 -28.54
C PRO A 204 -12.55 -5.69 -29.21
N SER A 205 -12.83 -4.46 -29.65
CA SER A 205 -11.86 -3.61 -30.34
C SER A 205 -10.79 -3.10 -29.37
N ARG A 206 -11.20 -2.74 -28.15
CA ARG A 206 -10.25 -2.38 -27.09
C ARG A 206 -9.47 -3.60 -26.59
N GLY A 207 -10.11 -4.76 -26.51
CA GLY A 207 -9.44 -6.02 -26.18
C GLY A 207 -8.30 -6.37 -27.13
N LEU A 208 -8.48 -6.13 -28.44
CA LEU A 208 -7.40 -6.29 -29.43
C LEU A 208 -6.22 -5.33 -29.18
N ALA A 209 -6.49 -4.06 -28.88
CA ALA A 209 -5.43 -3.10 -28.55
C ALA A 209 -4.63 -3.52 -27.30
N VAL A 210 -5.31 -4.08 -26.29
CA VAL A 210 -4.67 -4.65 -25.09
C VAL A 210 -3.82 -5.87 -25.43
N LEU A 211 -4.31 -6.76 -26.30
CA LEU A 211 -3.56 -7.92 -26.79
C LEU A 211 -2.30 -7.51 -27.55
N GLU A 212 -2.41 -6.54 -28.45
CA GLU A 212 -1.26 -6.00 -29.20
C GLU A 212 -0.22 -5.38 -28.27
N PHE A 213 -0.66 -4.63 -27.26
CA PHE A 213 0.22 -4.11 -26.22
C PHE A 213 0.94 -5.24 -25.48
N ALA A 214 0.20 -6.24 -25.01
CA ALA A 214 0.76 -7.37 -24.27
C ALA A 214 1.76 -8.19 -25.10
N PHE A 215 1.47 -8.46 -26.38
CA PHE A 215 2.40 -9.17 -27.27
C PHE A 215 3.70 -8.40 -27.46
N LYS A 216 3.64 -7.08 -27.67
CA LYS A 216 4.84 -6.24 -27.76
C LYS A 216 5.69 -6.29 -26.49
N GLN A 217 5.06 -6.29 -25.31
CA GLN A 217 5.78 -6.44 -24.04
C GLN A 217 6.42 -7.83 -23.95
N LEU A 218 5.69 -8.90 -24.24
CA LEU A 218 6.19 -10.28 -24.23
C LEU A 218 7.35 -10.48 -25.20
N ASP A 219 7.28 -9.91 -26.41
CA ASP A 219 8.37 -9.93 -27.40
C ASP A 219 9.64 -9.24 -26.88
N SER A 220 9.52 -8.25 -25.99
CA SER A 220 10.65 -7.54 -25.40
C SER A 220 11.26 -8.26 -24.20
N ILE A 221 10.44 -8.89 -23.36
CA ILE A 221 10.89 -9.46 -22.07
C ILE A 221 11.11 -10.98 -22.12
N LEU A 222 10.46 -11.66 -23.06
CA LEU A 222 10.53 -13.11 -23.29
C LEU A 222 10.65 -13.40 -24.80
N PRO A 223 11.69 -12.90 -25.49
CA PRO A 223 11.80 -13.03 -26.94
C PRO A 223 11.81 -14.49 -27.39
N LEU A 224 11.24 -14.74 -28.58
CA LEU A 224 11.19 -16.06 -29.22
C LEU A 224 12.18 -16.13 -30.38
N VAL A 225 12.75 -17.32 -30.61
CA VAL A 225 13.65 -17.56 -31.74
C VAL A 225 12.88 -17.45 -33.05
N ASP A 226 13.23 -16.44 -33.86
CA ASP A 226 12.66 -16.17 -35.19
C ASP A 226 11.12 -16.11 -35.24
N ALA A 227 10.46 -15.64 -34.18
CA ALA A 227 9.01 -15.52 -34.11
C ALA A 227 8.58 -14.37 -33.19
N LYS A 228 7.32 -13.95 -33.32
CA LYS A 228 6.66 -13.05 -32.35
C LYS A 228 5.59 -13.79 -31.57
N TRP A 229 5.31 -13.35 -30.34
CA TRP A 229 4.25 -13.94 -29.51
C TRP A 229 2.89 -13.89 -30.20
N SER A 230 2.61 -12.81 -30.95
CA SER A 230 1.38 -12.66 -31.74
C SER A 230 1.23 -13.70 -32.86
N GLU A 231 2.33 -14.34 -33.29
CA GLU A 231 2.34 -15.35 -34.35
C GLU A 231 2.12 -16.77 -33.83
N LEU A 232 2.06 -16.97 -32.51
CA LEU A 232 1.89 -18.29 -31.92
C LEU A 232 0.50 -18.86 -32.17
N ALA A 233 0.46 -20.10 -32.62
CA ALA A 233 -0.77 -20.91 -32.70
C ALA A 233 -0.94 -21.80 -31.46
N SER A 234 0.15 -22.21 -30.81
CA SER A 234 0.12 -22.99 -29.58
C SER A 234 1.44 -22.86 -28.83
N ILE A 235 1.36 -22.96 -27.51
CA ILE A 235 2.49 -23.03 -26.59
C ILE A 235 2.13 -24.01 -25.47
N TRP A 236 3.04 -24.93 -25.13
CA TRP A 236 2.79 -25.99 -24.17
C TRP A 236 4.06 -26.53 -23.53
N VAL A 237 3.89 -27.31 -22.48
CA VAL A 237 4.95 -28.10 -21.86
C VAL A 237 4.88 -29.53 -22.40
N ASP A 238 5.98 -30.02 -22.97
CA ASP A 238 6.07 -31.38 -23.51
C ASP A 238 6.27 -32.44 -22.41
N SER A 239 6.38 -33.72 -22.81
CA SER A 239 6.58 -34.83 -21.88
C SER A 239 7.94 -34.82 -21.17
N ARG A 240 8.90 -34.01 -21.65
CA ARG A 240 10.22 -33.80 -21.03
C ARG A 240 10.23 -32.57 -20.12
N GLY A 241 9.09 -31.92 -19.91
CA GLY A 241 8.99 -30.72 -19.09
C GLY A 241 9.54 -29.46 -19.76
N GLN A 242 9.74 -29.47 -21.08
CA GLN A 242 10.26 -28.35 -21.85
C GLN A 242 9.13 -27.53 -22.47
N LEU A 243 9.33 -26.22 -22.57
CA LEU A 243 8.41 -25.32 -23.25
C LEU A 243 8.59 -25.43 -24.76
N VAL A 244 7.51 -25.72 -25.47
CA VAL A 244 7.47 -25.84 -26.93
C VAL A 244 6.39 -24.92 -27.47
N ALA A 245 6.69 -24.24 -28.58
CA ALA A 245 5.74 -23.36 -29.25
C ALA A 245 5.74 -23.59 -30.77
N THR A 246 4.58 -23.36 -31.39
CA THR A 246 4.41 -23.45 -32.83
C THR A 246 3.69 -22.21 -33.34
N THR A 247 4.19 -21.63 -34.43
CA THR A 247 3.58 -20.47 -35.09
C THR A 247 2.35 -20.87 -35.93
N THR A 248 1.54 -19.89 -36.32
CA THR A 248 0.42 -20.07 -37.28
C THR A 248 0.87 -20.62 -38.64
N LYS A 249 2.14 -20.41 -39.01
CA LYS A 249 2.79 -20.98 -40.21
C LYS A 249 3.37 -22.39 -39.98
N ARG A 250 3.06 -23.03 -38.85
CA ARG A 250 3.54 -24.37 -38.46
C ARG A 250 5.06 -24.49 -38.31
N LYS A 251 5.78 -23.38 -38.12
CA LYS A 251 7.20 -23.38 -37.73
C LYS A 251 7.32 -23.58 -36.22
N SER A 252 8.19 -24.49 -35.79
CA SER A 252 8.56 -24.69 -34.38
C SER A 252 9.42 -23.50 -33.90
N THR A 253 9.18 -23.05 -32.67
CA THR A 253 9.94 -21.98 -32.00
C THR A 253 9.98 -22.22 -30.49
N GLY A 254 10.77 -21.42 -29.78
CA GLY A 254 10.91 -21.43 -28.33
C GLY A 254 11.47 -20.09 -27.86
N LEU A 255 11.60 -19.92 -26.53
CA LEU A 255 12.26 -18.76 -25.95
C LEU A 255 13.73 -18.70 -26.38
N GLU A 256 14.23 -17.50 -26.67
CA GLU A 256 15.68 -17.29 -26.88
C GLU A 256 16.49 -17.64 -25.62
N SER A 257 15.90 -17.40 -24.44
CA SER A 257 16.43 -17.82 -23.14
C SER A 257 15.53 -18.89 -22.50
N PRO A 258 15.78 -20.19 -22.73
CA PRO A 258 14.93 -21.27 -22.20
C PRO A 258 14.79 -21.27 -20.68
N SER A 259 15.79 -20.78 -19.95
CA SER A 259 15.79 -20.67 -18.48
C SER A 259 14.78 -19.67 -17.94
N ALA A 260 14.22 -18.79 -18.79
CA ALA A 260 13.17 -17.87 -18.38
C ALA A 260 11.86 -18.61 -18.10
N PHE A 261 11.63 -19.81 -18.65
CA PHE A 261 10.50 -20.66 -18.27
C PHE A 261 10.85 -21.47 -17.01
N ILE A 262 10.09 -21.27 -15.93
CA ILE A 262 10.41 -21.88 -14.63
C ILE A 262 9.32 -22.83 -14.11
N GLY A 263 8.14 -22.85 -14.72
CA GLY A 263 7.09 -23.78 -14.33
C GLY A 263 5.74 -23.55 -14.98
N TYR A 264 4.76 -24.35 -14.57
CA TYR A 264 3.40 -24.27 -15.09
C TYR A 264 2.38 -24.71 -14.04
N ARG A 265 1.12 -24.30 -14.22
CA ARG A 265 -0.01 -24.71 -13.37
C ARG A 265 -1.16 -25.25 -14.21
N GLY A 266 -1.74 -26.35 -13.76
CA GLY A 266 -2.82 -27.03 -14.47
C GLY A 266 -2.30 -27.97 -15.56
N ASN A 267 -2.97 -27.99 -16.70
CA ASN A 267 -2.67 -28.93 -17.80
C ASN A 267 -1.42 -28.49 -18.58
N ALA A 268 -0.47 -29.38 -18.83
CA ALA A 268 0.76 -29.07 -19.57
C ALA A 268 0.51 -28.49 -20.98
N SER A 269 -0.59 -28.89 -21.64
CA SER A 269 -0.94 -28.46 -23.00
C SER A 269 -1.80 -27.20 -23.08
N LYS A 270 -2.42 -26.76 -21.97
CA LYS A 270 -3.43 -25.68 -21.96
C LYS A 270 -3.46 -24.85 -20.66
N GLY A 271 -2.50 -25.05 -19.78
CA GLY A 271 -2.46 -24.46 -18.44
C GLY A 271 -1.81 -23.09 -18.44
N ASP A 272 -1.61 -22.58 -17.22
CA ASP A 272 -0.86 -21.36 -17.03
C ASP A 272 0.64 -21.66 -17.14
N LEU A 273 1.39 -20.77 -17.79
CA LEU A 273 2.84 -20.88 -17.94
C LEU A 273 3.52 -19.77 -17.14
N LEU A 274 4.50 -20.14 -16.32
CA LEU A 274 5.21 -19.26 -15.41
C LEU A 274 6.63 -19.02 -15.92
N PHE A 275 6.96 -17.74 -16.00
CA PHE A 275 8.24 -17.23 -16.47
C PHE A 275 8.87 -16.31 -15.42
N VAL A 276 10.16 -16.04 -15.58
CA VAL A 276 10.91 -15.05 -14.81
C VAL A 276 11.72 -14.14 -15.72
N HIS A 277 11.75 -12.85 -15.40
CA HIS A 277 12.57 -11.83 -16.05
C HIS A 277 13.04 -10.83 -14.99
N ASN A 278 14.35 -10.58 -14.89
CA ASN A 278 14.96 -9.70 -13.87
C ASN A 278 14.51 -10.02 -12.43
N GLY A 279 14.31 -11.29 -12.11
CA GLY A 279 13.87 -11.75 -10.79
C GLY A 279 12.36 -11.63 -10.54
N LEU A 280 11.59 -11.00 -11.43
CA LEU A 280 10.14 -10.87 -11.33
C LEU A 280 9.43 -11.92 -12.17
N HIS A 281 8.29 -12.38 -11.67
CA HIS A 281 7.52 -13.44 -12.30
C HIS A 281 6.46 -12.93 -13.28
N ILE A 282 6.24 -13.68 -14.35
CA ILE A 282 5.23 -13.42 -15.38
C ILE A 282 4.42 -14.70 -15.58
N LEU A 283 3.10 -14.62 -15.54
CA LEU A 283 2.20 -15.75 -15.67
C LEU A 283 1.25 -15.54 -16.85
N THR A 284 1.38 -16.34 -17.91
CA THR A 284 0.44 -16.29 -19.04
C THR A 284 -0.74 -17.21 -18.80
N LYS A 285 -1.95 -16.72 -19.04
CA LYS A 285 -3.21 -17.47 -18.93
C LYS A 285 -3.69 -17.90 -20.31
N ILE A 286 -3.76 -19.20 -20.58
CA ILE A 286 -4.22 -19.73 -21.88
C ILE A 286 -5.63 -20.30 -21.77
N HIS A 287 -6.62 -19.54 -22.25
CA HIS A 287 -8.03 -19.92 -22.16
C HIS A 287 -8.76 -19.62 -23.48
N ARG A 288 -8.61 -20.50 -24.48
CA ARG A 288 -9.18 -20.33 -25.83
C ARG A 288 -10.68 -20.09 -25.90
N ASN A 289 -11.44 -20.51 -24.88
CA ASN A 289 -12.89 -20.35 -24.84
C ASN A 289 -13.34 -19.02 -24.22
N SER A 290 -12.44 -18.25 -23.61
CA SER A 290 -12.77 -16.94 -23.04
C SER A 290 -13.03 -15.89 -24.14
N PRO A 291 -13.78 -14.81 -23.86
CA PRO A 291 -13.99 -13.73 -24.83
C PRO A 291 -12.67 -13.17 -25.40
N VAL A 292 -11.66 -13.01 -24.55
CA VAL A 292 -10.32 -12.50 -24.91
C VAL A 292 -9.51 -13.55 -25.65
N GLY A 293 -9.48 -14.79 -25.15
CA GLY A 293 -8.69 -15.88 -25.74
C GLY A 293 -9.13 -16.25 -27.16
N LYS A 294 -10.40 -16.03 -27.51
CA LYS A 294 -10.90 -16.22 -28.88
C LYS A 294 -10.34 -15.21 -29.89
N GLN A 295 -9.76 -14.09 -29.44
CA GLN A 295 -9.30 -13.02 -30.32
C GLN A 295 -7.86 -13.23 -30.84
N ASN A 296 -7.15 -14.25 -30.38
CA ASN A 296 -5.80 -14.57 -30.86
C ASN A 296 -5.60 -16.07 -31.04
N SER A 297 -4.65 -16.44 -31.90
CA SER A 297 -4.47 -17.84 -32.35
C SER A 297 -4.00 -18.80 -31.25
N MET A 298 -3.19 -18.33 -30.30
CA MET A 298 -2.69 -19.17 -29.20
C MET A 298 -3.74 -19.41 -28.10
N GLY A 299 -4.68 -18.48 -27.92
CA GLY A 299 -5.66 -18.51 -26.84
C GLY A 299 -5.25 -17.74 -25.59
N LEU A 300 -4.33 -16.77 -25.71
CA LEU A 300 -3.89 -15.93 -24.60
C LEU A 300 -5.09 -15.12 -24.08
N ALA A 301 -5.43 -15.32 -22.83
CA ALA A 301 -6.57 -14.68 -22.18
C ALA A 301 -6.17 -13.60 -21.19
N ASP A 302 -4.96 -13.67 -20.63
CA ASP A 302 -4.38 -12.66 -19.75
C ASP A 302 -2.86 -12.88 -19.59
N VAL A 303 -2.17 -11.85 -19.12
CA VAL A 303 -0.82 -11.89 -18.60
C VAL A 303 -0.88 -11.33 -17.18
N VAL A 304 -0.59 -12.17 -16.18
CA VAL A 304 -0.53 -11.75 -14.78
C VAL A 304 0.92 -11.46 -14.43
N LEU A 305 1.20 -10.26 -13.95
CA LEU A 305 2.53 -9.82 -13.54
C LEU A 305 2.67 -9.91 -12.03
N GLU A 306 3.84 -10.35 -11.57
CA GLU A 306 4.28 -10.00 -10.23
C GLU A 306 4.59 -8.49 -10.20
N ALA A 307 3.82 -7.75 -9.41
CA ALA A 307 3.74 -6.30 -9.44
C ALA A 307 4.21 -5.71 -8.10
N ALA A 308 3.30 -5.45 -7.15
CA ALA A 308 3.70 -4.92 -5.85
C ALA A 308 4.48 -5.97 -5.06
N LEU A 309 5.78 -5.77 -4.86
CA LEU A 309 6.57 -6.66 -4.01
C LEU A 309 6.31 -6.36 -2.54
N THR A 310 6.16 -5.07 -2.23
CA THR A 310 5.96 -4.59 -0.87
C THR A 310 4.79 -3.60 -0.81
N ALA A 311 4.19 -3.46 0.36
CA ALA A 311 3.23 -2.40 0.64
C ALA A 311 3.44 -1.85 2.03
N ILE A 312 3.45 -0.52 2.16
CA ILE A 312 3.41 0.20 3.41
C ILE A 312 1.94 0.36 3.81
N MET A 313 1.54 -0.35 4.87
CA MET A 313 0.27 -0.15 5.55
C MET A 313 0.43 1.05 6.48
N ASP A 314 -0.16 2.15 6.07
CA ASP A 314 0.13 3.47 6.59
C ASP A 314 -0.80 3.87 7.73
N CYS A 315 -0.22 4.34 8.83
CA CYS A 315 -0.89 4.89 10.00
C CYS A 315 -0.67 6.40 10.17
N GLU A 316 0.02 7.05 9.21
CA GLU A 316 0.44 8.45 9.24
C GLU A 316 -0.35 9.27 8.22
N ASP A 317 0.29 9.78 7.15
CA ASP A 317 -0.26 10.86 6.32
C ASP A 317 -1.54 10.51 5.54
N SER A 318 -1.77 9.23 5.23
CA SER A 318 -2.95 8.82 4.47
C SER A 318 -4.16 8.49 5.35
N VAL A 319 -4.02 8.58 6.67
CA VAL A 319 -5.06 8.25 7.65
C VAL A 319 -5.38 9.47 8.53
N ALA A 320 -6.66 9.69 8.81
CA ALA A 320 -7.08 10.55 9.91
C ALA A 320 -7.38 9.65 11.12
N ALA A 321 -6.47 9.62 12.09
CA ALA A 321 -6.65 8.85 13.33
C ALA A 321 -6.27 9.68 14.55
N VAL A 322 -7.28 10.33 15.13
CA VAL A 322 -7.10 11.42 16.10
C VAL A 322 -7.46 11.04 17.53
N ASP A 323 -8.18 9.93 17.73
CA ASP A 323 -8.69 9.48 19.03
C ASP A 323 -8.52 7.95 19.22
N ALA A 324 -8.89 7.41 20.37
CA ALA A 324 -8.74 5.99 20.67
C ALA A 324 -9.57 5.08 19.76
N GLU A 325 -10.75 5.52 19.30
CA GLU A 325 -11.59 4.74 18.37
C GLU A 325 -10.89 4.55 17.02
N ASP A 326 -10.37 5.65 16.45
CA ASP A 326 -9.63 5.61 15.20
C ASP A 326 -8.36 4.76 15.31
N LYS A 327 -7.59 4.93 16.41
CA LYS A 327 -6.39 4.12 16.66
C LYS A 327 -6.73 2.64 16.81
N ALA A 328 -7.79 2.31 17.55
CA ALA A 328 -8.26 0.94 17.71
C ALA A 328 -8.64 0.29 16.36
N LYS A 329 -9.29 1.05 15.46
CA LYS A 329 -9.62 0.60 14.10
C LYS A 329 -8.36 0.34 13.27
N VAL A 330 -7.41 1.27 13.27
CA VAL A 330 -6.11 1.16 12.59
C VAL A 330 -5.36 -0.10 13.05
N TYR A 331 -5.21 -0.26 14.37
CA TYR A 331 -4.49 -1.41 14.94
C TYR A 331 -5.19 -2.74 14.70
N SER A 332 -6.53 -2.75 14.75
CA SER A 332 -7.31 -3.96 14.47
C SER A 332 -7.18 -4.42 13.02
N ASN A 333 -7.17 -3.50 12.05
CA ASN A 333 -6.93 -3.83 10.65
C ASN A 333 -5.52 -4.40 10.43
N TRP A 334 -4.50 -3.75 11.02
CA TRP A 334 -3.13 -4.25 10.98
C TRP A 334 -2.99 -5.65 11.59
N ALA A 335 -3.56 -5.87 12.78
CA ALA A 335 -3.58 -7.19 13.42
C ALA A 335 -4.31 -8.25 12.59
N GLY A 336 -5.37 -7.86 11.87
CA GLY A 336 -6.05 -8.75 10.91
C GLY A 336 -5.17 -9.16 9.73
N LEU A 337 -4.35 -8.23 9.21
CA LEU A 337 -3.37 -8.54 8.16
C LEU A 337 -2.31 -9.51 8.66
N MET A 338 -1.73 -9.24 9.84
CA MET A 338 -0.67 -10.08 10.42
C MET A 338 -1.13 -11.50 10.75
N ARG A 339 -2.39 -11.67 11.16
CA ARG A 339 -2.99 -13.00 11.40
C ARG A 339 -3.47 -13.69 10.13
N GLY A 340 -3.50 -13.00 8.98
CA GLY A 340 -3.99 -13.56 7.74
C GLY A 340 -5.53 -13.68 7.67
N ASN A 341 -6.28 -13.05 8.57
CA ASN A 341 -7.72 -13.21 8.71
C ASN A 341 -8.54 -11.93 8.44
N LEU A 342 -7.89 -10.84 7.99
CA LEU A 342 -8.62 -9.66 7.56
C LEU A 342 -9.57 -10.00 6.41
N GLU A 343 -10.83 -9.60 6.55
CA GLU A 343 -11.84 -9.70 5.50
C GLU A 343 -12.76 -8.48 5.50
N THR A 344 -13.33 -8.18 4.34
CA THR A 344 -14.33 -7.11 4.21
C THR A 344 -15.42 -7.51 3.22
N THR A 345 -16.67 -7.13 3.51
CA THR A 345 -17.81 -7.39 2.63
C THR A 345 -18.38 -6.08 2.12
N PHE A 346 -18.52 -5.96 0.80
CA PHE A 346 -19.08 -4.78 0.14
C PHE A 346 -20.02 -5.16 -1.01
N LYS A 347 -20.89 -4.23 -1.43
CA LYS A 347 -21.80 -4.45 -2.56
C LYS A 347 -21.12 -4.09 -3.89
N LYS A 348 -21.16 -5.00 -4.86
CA LYS A 348 -20.72 -4.78 -6.25
C LYS A 348 -21.80 -5.32 -7.19
N GLY A 349 -22.39 -4.45 -8.02
CA GLY A 349 -23.46 -4.84 -8.95
C GLY A 349 -24.68 -5.47 -8.26
N GLY A 350 -25.08 -4.93 -7.10
CA GLY A 350 -26.20 -5.43 -6.30
C GLY A 350 -25.91 -6.72 -5.50
N LYS A 351 -24.75 -7.34 -5.65
CA LYS A 351 -24.35 -8.55 -4.92
C LYS A 351 -23.33 -8.24 -3.82
N SER A 352 -23.45 -8.93 -2.68
CA SER A 352 -22.42 -8.89 -1.64
C SER A 352 -21.20 -9.70 -2.07
N VAL A 353 -20.02 -9.10 -1.98
CA VAL A 353 -18.73 -9.72 -2.26
C VAL A 353 -17.85 -9.60 -1.04
N THR A 354 -17.37 -10.73 -0.53
CA THR A 354 -16.38 -10.78 0.56
C THR A 354 -14.99 -10.91 -0.03
N ARG A 355 -14.09 -10.03 0.38
CA ARG A 355 -12.67 -10.04 -0.01
C ARG A 355 -11.82 -10.52 1.18
N ARG A 356 -10.84 -11.37 0.88
CA ARG A 356 -9.89 -11.98 1.81
C ARG A 356 -8.48 -11.91 1.24
N LEU A 357 -7.49 -12.21 2.07
CA LEU A 357 -6.10 -12.36 1.65
C LEU A 357 -5.94 -13.58 0.72
N ASN A 358 -5.18 -13.40 -0.36
CA ASN A 358 -4.87 -14.46 -1.31
C ASN A 358 -3.96 -15.51 -0.67
N SER A 359 -4.15 -16.78 -1.04
CA SER A 359 -3.19 -17.83 -0.70
C SER A 359 -1.95 -17.77 -1.60
N ASP A 360 -0.91 -18.49 -1.20
CA ASP A 360 0.25 -18.71 -2.04
C ASP A 360 -0.12 -19.54 -3.29
N MET A 361 0.69 -19.42 -4.33
CA MET A 361 0.48 -20.09 -5.61
C MET A 361 1.49 -21.20 -5.82
N ASN A 362 0.99 -22.38 -6.21
CA ASN A 362 1.81 -23.56 -6.47
C ASN A 362 1.90 -23.86 -7.97
N PHE A 363 3.12 -24.16 -8.42
CA PHE A 363 3.46 -24.46 -9.80
C PHE A 363 4.28 -25.75 -9.87
N ARG A 364 4.10 -26.52 -10.93
CA ARG A 364 5.05 -27.60 -11.28
C ARG A 364 6.29 -26.95 -11.87
N LYS A 365 7.48 -27.39 -11.46
CA LYS A 365 8.75 -26.84 -11.95
C LYS A 365 8.96 -27.19 -13.43
N ALA A 366 9.68 -26.33 -14.15
CA ALA A 366 10.22 -26.66 -15.47
C ALA A 366 11.20 -27.84 -15.38
N GLY A 367 11.26 -28.67 -16.43
CA GLY A 367 12.16 -29.83 -16.47
C GLY A 367 11.72 -31.07 -15.69
N GLY A 368 10.56 -31.04 -15.02
CA GLY A 368 9.98 -32.21 -14.37
C GLY A 368 9.67 -32.02 -12.88
N GLU A 369 9.96 -33.05 -12.08
CA GLU A 369 9.40 -33.24 -10.74
C GLU A 369 9.66 -32.08 -9.76
N GLY A 370 8.64 -31.80 -8.93
CA GLY A 370 8.70 -30.82 -7.86
C GLY A 370 7.67 -29.70 -7.98
N ILE A 371 7.43 -29.04 -6.85
CA ILE A 371 6.54 -27.88 -6.74
C ILE A 371 7.38 -26.64 -6.42
N LEU A 372 7.09 -25.55 -7.13
CA LEU A 372 7.53 -24.20 -6.81
C LEU A 372 6.35 -23.46 -6.17
N THR A 373 6.55 -22.93 -4.97
CA THR A 373 5.55 -22.11 -4.27
C THR A 373 6.00 -20.66 -4.30
N LEU A 374 5.13 -19.79 -4.80
CA LEU A 374 5.33 -18.35 -4.80
C LEU A 374 4.30 -17.72 -3.87
N THR A 375 4.74 -16.77 -3.05
CA THR A 375 3.85 -16.06 -2.14
C THR A 375 2.80 -15.26 -2.92
N GLY A 376 1.56 -15.33 -2.44
CA GLY A 376 0.41 -14.71 -3.08
C GLY A 376 0.21 -13.24 -2.72
N ARG A 377 1.03 -12.72 -1.79
CA ARG A 377 0.82 -11.44 -1.11
C ARG A 377 2.12 -10.64 -1.02
N VAL A 378 1.97 -9.34 -0.86
CA VAL A 378 3.10 -8.42 -0.64
C VAL A 378 3.79 -8.68 0.69
N VAL A 379 5.06 -8.30 0.80
CA VAL A 379 5.67 -8.07 2.12
C VAL A 379 5.09 -6.76 2.67
N ALA A 380 4.41 -6.84 3.81
CA ALA A 380 3.76 -5.69 4.41
C ALA A 380 4.70 -4.99 5.39
N LEU A 381 4.96 -3.72 5.15
CA LEU A 381 5.57 -2.79 6.10
C LEU A 381 4.45 -2.03 6.83
N VAL A 382 4.76 -1.50 8.01
CA VAL A 382 3.87 -0.56 8.71
C VAL A 382 4.58 0.77 8.85
N ARG A 383 3.93 1.86 8.47
CA ARG A 383 4.44 3.22 8.73
C ARG A 383 3.77 3.76 9.98
N ASN A 384 4.56 3.83 11.05
CA ASN A 384 4.17 4.49 12.29
C ASN A 384 4.22 6.01 12.10
N VAL A 385 3.51 6.74 12.97
CA VAL A 385 3.68 8.20 13.09
C VAL A 385 5.05 8.52 13.69
N GLY A 386 5.59 9.70 13.36
CA GLY A 386 6.73 10.27 14.08
C GLY A 386 6.41 10.70 15.52
N ILE A 387 7.42 11.20 16.23
CA ILE A 387 7.32 11.59 17.66
C ILE A 387 6.51 12.87 17.95
N HIS A 388 6.02 13.57 16.92
CA HIS A 388 5.51 14.93 17.05
C HIS A 388 4.15 15.04 17.74
N MET A 389 3.25 14.08 17.47
CA MET A 389 1.88 14.14 17.93
C MET A 389 1.68 13.29 19.18
N LYS A 390 0.94 13.83 20.15
CA LYS A 390 0.39 13.07 21.28
C LYS A 390 -1.09 12.81 21.04
N THR A 391 -1.59 11.76 21.66
CA THR A 391 -3.03 11.45 21.73
C THR A 391 -3.36 11.13 23.17
N ASP A 392 -4.55 11.48 23.59
CA ASP A 392 -5.14 11.14 24.88
C ASP A 392 -5.69 9.70 24.98
N ALA A 393 -5.55 8.88 23.93
CA ALA A 393 -5.87 7.46 24.00
C ALA A 393 -5.12 6.72 25.13
N VAL A 394 -3.98 7.27 25.56
CA VAL A 394 -3.24 6.94 26.79
C VAL A 394 -2.81 8.25 27.46
N LEU A 395 -3.07 8.40 28.76
CA LEU A 395 -2.70 9.55 29.59
C LEU A 395 -1.58 9.21 30.55
#